data_AF-A0A1A6Y1M0-F1
#
_entry.id   AF-A0A1A6Y1M0-F1
#
_cell.length_a   1.000
_cell.length_b   1.000
_cell.length_c   1.000
_cell.angle_alpha   90.00
_cell.angle_beta   90.00
_cell.angle_gamma   90.00
#
_symmetry.space_group_name_H-M   'P 1'
#
loop_
_entity.id
_entity.type
_entity.pdbx_description
1 polymer ?
#
loop_
_entity_poly.entity_id
_entity_poly.type
_entity_poly.pdbx_seq_one_letter_code
_entity_poly.pdbx_strand_id
1 'polypeptide(L)'
;MTDAISVSKDEVQRRVLDKMTEYEERSVFEQYAIFMGKSQLLELALKGLLARISDIQFDSMERWTLGQTKSELERKGLRPDFIHFLKSVVSHRNSMAHEFLANMAISRSIASFSDRKIQGELSKALYELEHLILFFDWCEEHDAWLPAA
;
A
#
# COMPACT_ATOMS: atom_id res chain seq x y z
N MET A 1 -21.08 11.55 23.70
CA MET A 1 -21.61 11.56 22.31
C MET A 1 -20.45 11.17 21.42
N THR A 2 -20.28 9.87 21.23
CA THR A 2 -19.32 9.29 20.28
C THR A 2 -20.08 9.16 18.98
N ASP A 3 -20.13 10.23 18.20
CA ASP A 3 -20.56 10.12 16.82
C ASP A 3 -19.52 9.27 16.12
N ALA A 4 -19.87 8.01 15.86
CA ALA A 4 -19.09 7.15 14.99
C ALA A 4 -19.03 7.86 13.62
N ILE A 5 -17.89 8.48 13.33
CA ILE A 5 -17.60 9.09 12.03
C ILE A 5 -17.45 7.92 11.05
N SER A 6 -18.57 7.39 10.56
CA SER A 6 -18.59 6.41 9.50
C SER A 6 -18.35 7.16 8.19
N VAL A 7 -17.10 7.21 7.75
CA VAL A 7 -16.81 7.65 6.37
C VAL A 7 -17.55 6.69 5.44
N SER A 8 -18.44 7.21 4.60
CA SER A 8 -19.20 6.35 3.68
C SER A 8 -18.24 5.70 2.68
N LYS A 9 -18.56 4.48 2.25
CA LYS A 9 -17.77 3.76 1.23
C LYS A 9 -17.57 4.61 -0.03
N ASP A 10 -18.60 5.36 -0.42
CA ASP A 10 -18.58 6.22 -1.61
C ASP A 10 -17.60 7.39 -1.43
N GLU A 11 -17.49 7.95 -0.22
CA GLU A 11 -16.54 9.01 0.09
C GLU A 11 -15.10 8.51 0.06
N VAL A 12 -14.83 7.31 0.61
CA VAL A 12 -13.49 6.68 0.50
C VAL A 12 -13.14 6.42 -0.97
N GLN A 13 -14.06 5.85 -1.73
CA GLN A 13 -13.84 5.57 -3.15
C GLN A 13 -13.58 6.85 -3.94
N ARG A 14 -14.36 7.92 -3.68
CA ARG A 14 -14.15 9.22 -4.31
C ARG A 14 -12.77 9.78 -4.00
N ARG A 15 -12.32 9.75 -2.74
CA ARG A 15 -10.98 10.22 -2.35
C ARG A 15 -9.86 9.45 -3.04
N VAL A 16 -9.99 8.13 -3.19
CA VAL A 16 -9.02 7.33 -3.95
C VAL A 16 -9.03 7.73 -5.42
N LEU A 17 -10.21 7.87 -6.04
CA LEU A 17 -10.32 8.28 -7.43
C LEU A 17 -9.73 9.68 -7.67
N ASP A 18 -10.01 10.63 -6.78
CA ASP A 18 -9.43 11.97 -6.82
C ASP A 18 -7.88 11.88 -6.76
N LYS A 19 -7.32 11.02 -5.90
CA LYS A 19 -5.88 10.75 -5.86
C LYS A 19 -5.35 10.13 -7.16
N MET A 20 -6.12 9.26 -7.80
CA MET A 20 -5.71 8.61 -9.05
C MET A 20 -5.59 9.61 -10.21
N THR A 21 -6.32 10.72 -10.19
CA THR A 21 -6.19 11.78 -11.21
C THR A 21 -4.78 12.39 -11.25
N GLU A 22 -4.07 12.41 -10.10
CA GLU A 22 -2.68 12.90 -10.01
C GLU A 22 -1.69 12.03 -10.84
N TYR A 23 -2.09 10.83 -11.24
CA TYR A 23 -1.28 9.88 -11.99
C TYR A 23 -1.58 9.84 -13.49
N GLU A 24 -2.72 10.38 -13.94
CA GLU A 24 -3.17 10.26 -15.34
C GLU A 24 -2.21 10.92 -16.34
N GLU A 25 -1.59 12.03 -15.94
CA GLU A 25 -0.60 12.75 -16.77
C GLU A 25 0.83 12.19 -16.62
N ARG A 26 1.04 11.20 -15.74
CA ARG A 26 2.36 10.63 -15.47
C ARG A 26 2.66 9.49 -16.42
N SER A 27 3.92 9.39 -16.87
CA SER A 27 4.41 8.23 -17.58
C SER A 27 4.38 6.97 -16.71
N VAL A 28 4.38 5.79 -17.33
CA VAL A 28 4.42 4.50 -16.62
C VAL A 28 5.61 4.38 -15.67
N PHE A 29 6.77 4.95 -16.04
CA PHE A 29 7.95 4.94 -15.18
C PHE A 29 7.80 5.86 -13.97
N GLU A 30 7.19 7.03 -14.13
CA GLU A 30 6.90 7.93 -13.00
C GLU A 30 5.88 7.29 -12.06
N GLN A 31 4.80 6.70 -12.60
CA GLN A 31 3.81 5.96 -11.82
C GLN A 31 4.46 4.80 -11.05
N TYR A 32 5.37 4.06 -11.69
CA TYR A 32 6.14 2.99 -11.04
C TYR A 32 7.03 3.52 -9.91
N ALA A 33 7.76 4.60 -10.15
CA ALA A 33 8.61 5.21 -9.14
C ALA A 33 7.80 5.73 -7.94
N ILE A 34 6.65 6.36 -8.20
CA ILE A 34 5.71 6.80 -7.16
C ILE A 34 5.21 5.60 -6.35
N PHE A 35 4.75 4.54 -7.01
CA PHE A 35 4.29 3.33 -6.34
C PHE A 35 5.37 2.73 -5.43
N MET A 36 6.61 2.59 -5.94
CA MET A 36 7.73 2.05 -5.17
C MET A 36 8.08 2.94 -3.98
N GLY A 37 8.14 4.27 -4.19
CA GLY A 37 8.43 5.23 -3.13
C GLY A 37 7.37 5.24 -2.03
N LYS A 38 6.09 5.31 -2.40
CA LYS A 38 4.96 5.26 -1.45
C LYS A 38 4.91 3.94 -0.67
N SER A 39 5.16 2.81 -1.34
CA SER A 39 5.23 1.50 -0.67
C SER A 39 6.35 1.45 0.38
N GLN A 40 7.50 2.08 0.10
CA GLN A 40 8.61 2.16 1.05
C GLN A 40 8.29 3.09 2.24
N LEU A 41 7.61 4.22 2.00
CA LEU A 41 7.13 5.10 3.08
C LEU A 41 6.10 4.39 3.96
N LEU A 42 5.18 3.64 3.37
CA LEU A 42 4.22 2.83 4.12
C LEU A 42 4.94 1.77 4.97
N GLU A 43 5.94 1.08 4.42
CA GLU A 43 6.76 0.13 5.19
C GLU A 43 7.39 0.80 6.42
N LEU A 44 7.97 1.98 6.24
CA LEU A 44 8.58 2.75 7.31
C LEU A 44 7.56 3.15 8.38
N ALA A 45 6.38 3.64 7.96
CA ALA A 45 5.30 4.01 8.86
C ALA A 45 4.79 2.81 9.67
N LEU A 46 4.63 1.65 9.03
CA LEU A 46 4.20 0.41 9.67
C LEU A 46 5.23 -0.15 10.66
N LYS A 47 6.53 0.01 10.39
CA LYS A 47 7.59 -0.27 11.37
C LYS A 47 7.45 0.65 12.58
N GLY A 48 7.16 1.94 12.36
CA GLY A 48 6.89 2.91 13.43
C GLY A 48 5.67 2.52 14.27
N LEU A 49 4.57 2.11 13.62
CA LEU A 49 3.39 1.58 14.29
C LEU A 49 3.72 0.35 15.13
N LEU A 50 4.44 -0.63 14.56
CA LEU A 50 4.82 -1.85 15.28
C LEU A 50 5.66 -1.56 16.52
N ALA A 51 6.59 -0.60 16.44
CA ALA A 51 7.40 -0.16 17.58
C ALA A 51 6.57 0.56 18.65
N ARG A 52 5.45 1.21 18.30
CA ARG A 52 4.55 1.85 19.26
C ARG A 52 3.65 0.85 19.98
N ILE A 53 3.15 -0.15 19.27
CA ILE A 53 2.18 -1.12 19.80
C ILE A 53 2.84 -2.38 20.39
N SER A 54 4.18 -2.47 20.36
CA SER A 54 4.93 -3.61 20.88
C SER A 54 6.32 -3.20 21.36
N ASP A 55 7.00 -4.05 22.13
CA ASP A 55 8.36 -3.77 22.65
C ASP A 55 9.49 -3.90 21.61
N ILE A 56 9.17 -4.02 20.32
CA ILE A 56 10.18 -4.19 19.26
C ILE A 56 10.83 -2.84 18.97
N GLN A 57 12.15 -2.76 19.12
CA GLN A 57 12.91 -1.55 18.85
C GLN A 57 12.93 -1.23 17.34
N PHE A 58 12.66 0.03 16.98
CA PHE A 58 12.56 0.46 15.58
C PHE A 58 13.83 0.12 14.77
N ASP A 59 15.00 0.40 15.32
CA ASP A 59 16.29 0.16 14.66
C ASP A 59 16.53 -1.32 14.35
N SER A 60 15.95 -2.24 15.13
CA SER A 60 16.06 -3.68 14.88
C SER A 60 15.29 -4.12 13.62
N MET A 61 14.39 -3.27 13.11
CA MET A 61 13.56 -3.53 11.93
C MET A 61 14.12 -2.89 10.65
N GLU A 62 15.32 -2.29 10.68
CA GLU A 62 15.93 -1.63 9.52
C GLU A 62 15.88 -2.51 8.26
N ARG A 63 16.32 -3.77 8.39
CA ARG A 63 16.38 -4.75 7.30
C ARG A 63 15.09 -5.52 7.05
N TRP A 64 14.04 -5.24 7.79
CA TRP A 64 12.79 -5.95 7.59
C TRP A 64 12.12 -5.50 6.31
N THR A 65 11.53 -6.46 5.61
CA THR A 65 10.67 -6.20 4.46
C THR A 65 9.24 -5.88 4.90
N LEU A 66 8.47 -5.22 4.04
CA LEU A 66 7.03 -5.00 4.24
C LEU A 66 6.28 -6.29 4.59
N GLY A 67 6.66 -7.43 3.97
CA GLY A 67 6.07 -8.74 4.28
C GLY A 67 6.36 -9.23 5.71
N GLN A 68 7.58 -9.01 6.21
CA GLN A 68 7.94 -9.31 7.59
C GLN A 68 7.19 -8.40 8.57
N THR A 69 7.19 -7.08 8.33
CA THR A 69 6.45 -6.10 9.15
C THR A 69 4.96 -6.44 9.21
N LYS A 70 4.33 -6.73 8.07
CA LYS A 70 2.93 -7.19 7.98
C LYS A 70 2.68 -8.42 8.85
N SER A 71 3.58 -9.40 8.82
CA SER A 71 3.40 -10.66 9.54
C SER A 71 3.55 -10.50 11.05
N GLU A 72 4.37 -9.55 11.50
CA GLU A 72 4.47 -9.20 12.90
C GLU A 72 3.26 -8.39 13.38
N LEU A 73 2.78 -7.42 12.61
CA LEU A 73 1.56 -6.67 12.91
C LEU A 73 0.34 -7.60 13.05
N GLU A 74 0.19 -8.58 12.15
CA GLU A 74 -0.85 -9.61 12.24
C GLU A 74 -0.73 -10.41 13.55
N ARG A 75 0.50 -10.79 13.95
CA ARG A 75 0.75 -11.51 15.21
C ARG A 75 0.45 -10.67 16.45
N LYS A 76 0.65 -9.35 16.38
CA LYS A 76 0.33 -8.40 17.45
C LYS A 76 -1.15 -8.06 17.54
N GLY A 77 -2.00 -8.65 16.70
CA GLY A 77 -3.45 -8.47 16.75
C GLY A 77 -3.92 -7.17 16.12
N LEU A 78 -3.15 -6.58 15.21
CA LEU A 78 -3.62 -5.47 14.39
C LEU A 78 -4.91 -5.88 13.66
N ARG A 79 -5.84 -4.93 13.50
CA ARG A 79 -7.15 -5.17 12.88
C ARG A 79 -7.07 -6.04 11.60
N PRO A 80 -7.85 -7.15 11.51
CA PRO A 80 -7.70 -8.14 10.44
C PRO A 80 -8.00 -7.62 9.02
N ASP A 81 -8.92 -6.66 8.91
CA ASP A 81 -9.29 -6.03 7.64
C ASP A 81 -8.15 -5.19 7.06
N PHE A 82 -7.42 -4.42 7.88
CA PHE A 82 -6.20 -3.73 7.45
C PHE A 82 -5.13 -4.72 6.99
N ILE A 83 -4.90 -5.78 7.76
CA ILE A 83 -3.95 -6.84 7.39
C ILE A 83 -4.34 -7.51 6.07
N HIS A 84 -5.63 -7.74 5.83
CA HIS A 84 -6.12 -8.29 4.57
C HIS A 84 -5.79 -7.38 3.38
N PHE A 85 -6.06 -6.07 3.47
CA PHE A 85 -5.70 -5.13 2.42
C PHE A 85 -4.18 -5.02 2.22
N LEU A 86 -3.41 -4.99 3.32
CA LEU A 86 -1.94 -4.93 3.27
C LEU A 86 -1.32 -6.13 2.56
N LYS A 87 -1.91 -7.33 2.66
CA LYS A 87 -1.44 -8.52 1.93
C LYS A 87 -1.42 -8.30 0.41
N SER A 88 -2.41 -7.59 -0.14
CA SER A 88 -2.46 -7.30 -1.57
C SER A 88 -1.33 -6.36 -1.99
N VAL A 89 -1.11 -5.28 -1.23
CA VAL A 89 -0.03 -4.32 -1.47
C VAL A 89 1.36 -4.97 -1.34
N VAL A 90 1.56 -5.88 -0.38
CA VAL A 90 2.79 -6.68 -0.27
C VAL A 90 3.03 -7.49 -1.56
N SER A 91 1.99 -8.16 -2.08
CA SER A 91 2.07 -8.93 -3.32
C SER A 91 2.44 -8.04 -4.51
N HIS A 92 1.75 -6.90 -4.65
CA HIS A 92 2.04 -5.91 -5.69
C HIS A 92 3.47 -5.39 -5.60
N ARG A 93 3.93 -4.96 -4.41
CA ARG A 93 5.29 -4.47 -4.21
C ARG A 93 6.33 -5.51 -4.60
N ASN A 94 6.13 -6.77 -4.24
CA ASN A 94 7.07 -7.84 -4.62
C ASN A 94 7.10 -8.04 -6.13
N SER A 95 5.94 -8.15 -6.80
CA SER A 95 5.90 -8.28 -8.27
C SER A 95 6.55 -7.06 -8.97
N MET A 96 6.28 -5.85 -8.49
CA MET A 96 6.85 -4.61 -9.02
C MET A 96 8.36 -4.51 -8.82
N ALA A 97 8.87 -4.99 -7.69
CA ALA A 97 10.29 -4.98 -7.38
C ALA A 97 11.09 -6.02 -8.20
N HIS A 98 10.50 -7.18 -8.49
CA HIS A 98 11.22 -8.30 -9.10
C HIS A 98 11.04 -8.42 -10.61
N GLU A 99 9.85 -8.16 -11.14
CA GLU A 99 9.50 -8.58 -12.49
C GLU A 99 9.07 -7.43 -13.40
N PHE A 100 8.50 -6.35 -12.84
CA PHE A 100 7.82 -5.33 -13.66
C PHE A 100 8.72 -4.66 -14.70
N LEU A 101 9.92 -4.19 -14.32
CA LEU A 101 10.84 -3.53 -15.25
C LEU A 101 11.34 -4.49 -16.34
N ALA A 102 11.59 -5.75 -15.99
CA ALA A 102 11.98 -6.78 -16.94
C ALA A 102 10.85 -7.09 -17.92
N ASN A 103 9.63 -7.30 -17.41
CA ASN A 103 8.44 -7.55 -18.21
C ASN A 103 8.15 -6.37 -19.15
N MET A 104 8.28 -5.14 -18.68
CA MET A 104 8.11 -3.94 -19.50
C MET A 104 9.17 -3.87 -20.62
N ALA A 105 10.45 -4.11 -20.31
CA ALA A 105 11.51 -4.10 -21.31
C ALA A 105 11.29 -5.18 -22.39
N ILE A 106 10.88 -6.38 -21.98
CA ILE A 106 10.55 -7.49 -22.89
C ILE A 106 9.35 -7.10 -23.77
N SER A 107 8.25 -6.61 -23.19
CA SER A 107 7.05 -6.21 -23.95
C SER A 107 7.34 -5.12 -24.98
N ARG A 108 8.22 -4.15 -24.66
CA ARG A 108 8.65 -3.12 -25.63
C ARG A 108 9.53 -3.67 -26.74
N SER A 109 10.37 -4.66 -26.44
CA SER A 109 11.28 -5.28 -27.41
C SER A 109 10.59 -6.25 -28.38
N ILE A 110 9.53 -6.92 -27.92
CA ILE A 110 8.73 -7.85 -28.72
C ILE A 110 7.51 -7.07 -29.24
N ALA A 111 7.71 -6.41 -30.38
CA ALA A 111 6.91 -5.35 -30.99
C ALA A 111 5.41 -5.66 -31.32
N SER A 112 4.62 -6.16 -30.36
CA SER A 112 3.15 -6.27 -30.46
C SER A 112 2.42 -6.68 -29.16
N PHE A 113 3.08 -6.83 -28.01
CA PHE A 113 2.36 -7.11 -26.76
C PHE A 113 1.77 -5.82 -26.16
N SER A 114 0.52 -5.88 -25.68
CA SER A 114 -0.15 -4.66 -25.22
C SER A 114 0.46 -4.16 -23.90
N ASP A 115 1.11 -3.00 -23.93
CA ASP A 115 1.49 -2.23 -22.74
C ASP A 115 0.30 -2.02 -21.79
N ARG A 116 -0.94 -2.09 -22.32
CA ARG A 116 -2.19 -1.99 -21.56
C ARG A 116 -2.29 -2.97 -20.39
N LYS A 117 -1.76 -4.20 -20.52
CA LYS A 117 -1.82 -5.18 -19.41
C LYS A 117 -0.91 -4.75 -18.25
N ILE A 118 0.35 -4.44 -18.57
CA ILE A 118 1.36 -4.01 -17.58
C ILE A 118 0.93 -2.69 -16.93
N GLN A 119 0.40 -1.75 -17.72
CA GLN A 119 -0.17 -0.50 -17.23
C GLN A 119 -1.38 -0.74 -16.33
N GLY A 120 -2.27 -1.67 -16.68
CA GLY A 120 -3.42 -2.05 -15.86
C GLY A 120 -3.01 -2.65 -14.51
N GLU A 121 -1.97 -3.48 -14.48
CA GLU A 121 -1.41 -4.05 -13.24
C GLU A 121 -0.84 -2.95 -12.33
N LEU A 122 -0.09 -1.99 -12.90
CA LEU A 122 0.44 -0.85 -12.13
C LEU A 122 -0.68 0.09 -11.63
N SER A 123 -1.65 0.40 -12.48
CA SER A 123 -2.79 1.25 -12.11
C SER A 123 -3.60 0.63 -10.97
N LYS A 124 -3.85 -0.69 -11.03
CA LYS A 124 -4.49 -1.44 -9.95
C LYS A 124 -3.66 -1.39 -8.66
N ALA A 125 -2.35 -1.62 -8.76
CA ALA A 125 -1.45 -1.58 -7.61
C ALA A 125 -1.42 -0.19 -6.94
N LEU A 126 -1.40 0.89 -7.73
CA LEU A 126 -1.51 2.27 -7.24
C LEU A 126 -2.85 2.51 -6.54
N TYR A 127 -3.96 2.10 -7.14
CA TYR A 127 -5.29 2.25 -6.55
C TYR A 127 -5.38 1.56 -5.17
N GLU A 128 -4.92 0.31 -5.07
CA GLU A 128 -4.94 -0.44 -3.81
C GLU A 128 -3.98 0.17 -2.77
N LEU A 129 -2.84 0.70 -3.19
CA LEU A 129 -1.90 1.41 -2.31
C LEU A 129 -2.51 2.71 -1.77
N GLU A 130 -3.13 3.56 -2.60
CA GLU A 130 -3.80 4.78 -2.14
C GLU A 130 -4.93 4.46 -1.16
N HIS A 131 -5.74 3.44 -1.47
CA HIS A 131 -6.81 3.00 -0.58
C HIS A 131 -6.25 2.55 0.78
N LEU A 132 -5.15 1.81 0.80
CA LEU A 132 -4.49 1.38 2.03
C LEU A 132 -3.89 2.55 2.82
N ILE A 133 -3.30 3.54 2.14
CA ILE A 133 -2.75 4.75 2.79
C ILE A 133 -3.89 5.55 3.43
N LEU A 134 -4.99 5.79 2.73
CA LEU A 134 -6.15 6.47 3.32
C LEU A 134 -6.71 5.70 4.53
N PHE A 135 -6.70 4.37 4.47
CA PHE A 135 -7.14 3.55 5.58
C PHE A 135 -6.17 3.62 6.77
N PHE A 136 -4.86 3.68 6.48
CA PHE A 136 -3.82 3.90 7.48
C PHE A 136 -4.00 5.25 8.17
N ASP A 137 -4.18 6.33 7.41
CA ASP A 137 -4.36 7.68 7.95
C ASP A 137 -5.61 7.75 8.84
N TRP A 138 -6.73 7.16 8.39
CA TRP A 138 -7.94 7.08 9.21
C TRP A 138 -7.71 6.33 10.53
N CYS A 139 -6.96 5.24 10.49
CA CYS A 139 -6.61 4.48 11.70
C CYS A 139 -5.73 5.29 12.66
N GLU A 140 -4.73 6.02 12.16
CA GLU A 140 -3.91 6.92 12.98
C GLU A 140 -4.76 8.02 13.63
N GLU A 141 -5.65 8.66 12.86
CA GLU A 141 -6.50 9.76 13.33
C GLU A 141 -7.47 9.34 14.45
N HIS A 142 -7.91 8.08 14.44
CA HIS A 142 -8.94 7.57 15.35
C HIS A 142 -8.42 6.57 16.39
N ASP A 143 -7.10 6.34 16.45
CA ASP A 143 -6.46 5.29 17.27
C ASP A 143 -7.13 3.91 17.10
N ALA A 144 -7.53 3.60 15.85
CA ALA A 144 -8.39 2.46 15.54
C ALA A 144 -7.59 1.22 15.10
N TRP A 145 -6.45 0.97 15.74
CA TRP A 145 -5.51 -0.08 15.34
C TRP A 145 -5.80 -1.46 15.93
N LEU A 146 -6.28 -1.46 17.17
CA LEU A 146 -6.61 -2.66 17.92
C LEU A 146 -8.13 -2.77 18.04
N PRO A 147 -8.68 -4.00 18.09
CA PRO A 147 -10.10 -4.19 18.40
C PRO A 147 -10.43 -3.50 19.73
N ALA A 148 -11.61 -2.88 19.83
CA ALA A 148 -12.10 -2.38 21.10
C ALA A 148 -12.12 -3.52 22.14
N ALA A 149 -11.58 -3.26 23.33
CA ALA A 149 -11.53 -4.20 24.45
C ALA A 149 -12.93 -4.56 24.98
#